data_AF-A0A9R1VR32-F1
#
_entry.id   AF-A0A9R1VR32-F1
#
_cell.length_a   1.000
_cell.length_b   1.000
_cell.length_c   1.000
_cell.angle_alpha   90.00
_cell.angle_beta   90.00
_cell.angle_gamma   90.00
#
_symmetry.space_group_name_H-M   'P 1'
#
loop_
_entity.id
_entity.type
_entity.pdbx_description
1 polymer ?
#
loop_
_entity_poly.entity_id
_entity_poly.type
_entity_poly.pdbx_seq_one_letter_code
_entity_poly.pdbx_strand_id
1 'polypeptide(L)'
;MHEESSSRRKVDDDVQEGVVPAYLLDRETTTLKQKRKEKAGKWDVPLPKVRPVAEDEMFKVIRAGKRETKQWKRMITKVTFVGQGFTRKPPKYERFSRPTGLRRNI
;
A
#
# COMPACT_ATOMS: atom_id res chain seq x y z
N MET A 1 -9.02 31.92 25.18
CA MET A 1 -9.99 30.91 25.63
C MET A 1 -10.47 31.24 27.04
N HIS A 2 -11.40 32.19 27.20
CA HIS A 2 -12.19 32.39 28.42
C HIS A 2 -13.29 33.44 28.18
N GLU A 3 -14.10 33.32 27.12
CA GLU A 3 -15.22 34.28 26.92
C GLU A 3 -16.32 33.78 25.95
N GLU A 4 -16.40 32.48 25.67
CA GLU A 4 -17.46 31.91 24.84
C GLU A 4 -18.15 30.77 25.58
N SER A 5 -18.97 31.07 26.59
CA SER A 5 -19.75 30.01 27.26
C SER A 5 -21.12 30.41 27.80
N SER A 6 -21.66 31.59 27.47
CA SER A 6 -22.95 32.02 28.05
C SER A 6 -23.85 32.79 27.09
N SER A 7 -24.20 32.19 25.95
CA SER A 7 -25.50 32.47 25.33
C SER A 7 -26.00 31.25 24.53
N ARG A 8 -26.79 30.38 25.16
CA ARG A 8 -27.66 29.46 24.40
C ARG A 8 -28.82 30.28 23.84
N ARG A 9 -28.63 30.86 22.65
CA ARG A 9 -29.74 31.34 21.83
C ARG A 9 -30.43 30.13 21.21
N LYS A 10 -31.76 30.07 21.28
CA LYS A 10 -32.55 29.14 20.46
C LYS A 10 -32.31 29.53 19.00
N VAL A 11 -31.86 28.58 18.19
CA VAL A 11 -31.63 28.78 16.76
C VAL A 11 -33.02 28.74 16.11
N ASP A 12 -33.44 29.86 15.50
CA ASP A 12 -34.56 29.88 14.56
C ASP A 12 -34.25 28.93 13.40
N ASP A 13 -35.23 28.11 13.02
CA ASP A 13 -35.20 27.09 11.96
C ASP A 13 -35.16 27.71 10.54
N ASP A 14 -34.39 28.78 10.35
CA ASP A 14 -34.10 29.30 9.01
C ASP A 14 -32.79 28.66 8.55
N VAL A 15 -32.93 27.59 7.78
CA VAL A 15 -31.83 26.79 7.24
C VAL A 15 -30.88 27.71 6.48
N GLN A 16 -29.72 28.00 7.07
CA GLN A 16 -28.65 28.76 6.41
C GLN A 16 -28.33 28.09 5.06
N GLU A 17 -28.54 28.82 3.96
CA GLU A 17 -28.20 28.38 2.60
C GLU A 17 -26.70 28.02 2.55
N GLY A 18 -26.40 26.72 2.61
CA GLY A 18 -25.02 26.21 2.66
C GLY A 18 -24.74 25.15 3.72
N VAL A 19 -25.69 24.80 4.59
CA VAL A 19 -25.52 23.70 5.55
C VAL A 19 -25.60 22.36 4.84
N VAL A 20 -24.44 21.79 4.54
CA VAL A 20 -24.31 20.39 4.14
C VAL A 20 -24.42 19.50 5.40
N PRO A 21 -25.24 18.44 5.38
CA PRO A 21 -25.27 17.46 6.45
C PRO A 21 -23.86 16.98 6.83
N ALA A 22 -23.62 16.68 8.12
CA ALA A 22 -22.28 16.41 8.63
C ALA A 22 -21.50 15.32 7.85
N TYR A 23 -22.21 14.33 7.28
CA TYR A 23 -21.65 13.26 6.44
C TYR A 23 -21.25 13.72 5.02
N LEU A 24 -21.50 14.98 4.67
CA LEU A 24 -21.18 15.63 3.40
C LEU A 24 -20.19 16.78 3.55
N LEU A 25 -19.79 17.14 4.78
CA LEU A 25 -18.85 18.23 5.05
C LEU A 25 -17.47 17.97 4.44
N ASP A 26 -16.96 16.73 4.54
CA ASP A 26 -15.63 16.35 4.01
C ASP A 26 -15.66 16.00 2.51
N ARG A 27 -16.83 16.08 1.87
CA ARG A 27 -17.01 15.82 0.44
C ARG A 27 -17.12 17.15 -0.28
N GLU A 28 -16.03 17.91 -0.27
CA GLU A 28 -16.01 19.23 -0.89
C GLU A 28 -16.54 19.20 -2.32
N THR A 29 -17.43 20.15 -2.62
CA THR A 29 -18.19 20.25 -3.86
C THR A 29 -17.24 20.30 -5.06
N THR A 30 -17.06 19.16 -5.72
CA THR A 30 -16.27 19.05 -6.95
C THR A 30 -16.76 20.07 -8.00
N THR A 31 -16.00 21.15 -8.19
CA THR A 31 -16.24 22.09 -9.27
C THR A 31 -16.19 21.32 -10.60
N LEU A 32 -17.01 21.69 -11.58
CA LEU A 32 -17.11 20.97 -12.87
C LEU A 32 -15.74 20.87 -13.60
N LYS A 33 -14.82 21.78 -13.26
CA LYS A 33 -13.41 21.81 -13.69
C LYS A 33 -12.54 20.75 -12.96
N GLN A 34 -12.72 20.53 -11.65
CA GLN A 34 -12.11 19.41 -10.93
C GLN A 34 -12.60 18.07 -11.49
N LYS A 35 -13.91 17.90 -11.72
CA LYS A 35 -14.48 16.67 -12.31
C LYS A 35 -13.88 16.31 -13.67
N ARG A 36 -13.61 17.30 -14.54
CA ARG A 36 -12.99 17.08 -15.86
C ARG A 36 -11.50 16.72 -15.74
N LYS A 37 -10.78 17.31 -14.78
CA LYS A 37 -9.37 17.00 -14.50
C LYS A 37 -9.19 15.62 -13.85
N GLU A 38 -10.10 15.22 -12.96
CA GLU A 38 -10.13 13.89 -12.33
C GLU A 38 -10.54 12.79 -13.32
N LYS A 39 -11.45 13.05 -14.26
CA LYS A 39 -11.88 12.04 -15.25
C LYS A 39 -10.73 11.56 -16.14
N ALA A 40 -9.74 12.42 -16.38
CA ALA A 40 -8.56 12.13 -17.19
C ALA A 40 -7.49 11.29 -16.45
N GLY A 41 -7.62 11.11 -15.13
CA GLY A 41 -6.69 10.30 -14.32
C GLY A 41 -7.39 9.38 -13.31
N LYS A 42 -8.71 9.18 -13.44
CA LYS A 42 -9.53 8.42 -12.47
C LYS A 42 -9.07 6.97 -12.30
N TRP A 43 -8.48 6.42 -13.36
CA TRP A 43 -8.00 5.05 -13.40
C TRP A 43 -6.47 4.95 -13.37
N ASP A 44 -5.78 6.10 -13.29
CA ASP A 44 -4.34 6.09 -13.18
C ASP A 44 -3.93 5.68 -11.76
N VAL A 45 -3.04 4.71 -11.71
CA VAL A 45 -2.44 4.26 -10.46
C VAL A 45 -1.57 5.41 -9.92
N PRO A 46 -1.62 5.74 -8.61
CA PRO A 46 -0.80 6.81 -8.02
C PRO A 46 0.71 6.70 -8.29
N LEU A 47 1.19 5.51 -8.64
CA LEU A 47 2.56 5.24 -9.08
C LEU A 47 2.50 4.54 -10.45
N PRO A 48 2.50 5.30 -11.56
CA PRO A 48 2.31 4.73 -12.90
C PRO A 48 3.55 4.02 -13.44
N LYS A 49 4.75 4.51 -13.09
CA LYS A 49 6.02 3.92 -13.52
C LYS A 49 6.95 3.74 -12.34
N VAL A 50 7.37 2.49 -12.14
CA VAL A 50 8.31 2.11 -11.08
C VAL A 50 9.67 1.82 -11.70
N ARG A 51 10.74 2.03 -10.93
CA ARG A 51 12.09 1.69 -11.36
C ARG A 51 12.20 0.17 -11.53
N PRO A 52 12.73 -0.33 -12.67
CA PRO A 52 12.97 -1.75 -12.83
C PRO A 52 14.06 -2.19 -11.84
N VAL A 53 13.86 -3.36 -11.24
CA VAL A 53 14.81 -3.99 -10.32
C VAL A 53 15.58 -5.05 -11.10
N ALA A 54 16.90 -5.02 -11.01
CA ALA A 54 17.76 -5.99 -11.68
C ALA A 54 17.76 -7.34 -10.93
N GLU A 55 18.04 -8.43 -11.64
CA GLU A 55 17.95 -9.79 -11.07
C GLU A 55 19.01 -10.06 -10.00
N ASP A 56 20.19 -9.49 -10.14
CA ASP A 56 21.29 -9.55 -9.18
C ASP A 56 20.95 -8.85 -7.86
N GLU A 57 20.18 -7.75 -7.91
CA GLU A 57 19.66 -7.08 -6.72
C GLU A 57 18.59 -7.93 -5.99
N MET A 58 17.80 -8.68 -6.75
CA MET A 58 16.71 -9.52 -6.23
C MET A 58 17.20 -10.87 -5.70
N PHE A 59 18.22 -11.47 -6.32
CA PHE A 59 18.68 -12.82 -6.05
C PHE A 59 20.11 -12.88 -5.53
N LYS A 60 20.26 -13.20 -4.25
CA LYS A 60 21.56 -13.55 -3.68
C LYS A 60 21.91 -15.01 -3.97
N VAL A 61 23.13 -15.27 -4.44
CA VAL A 61 23.64 -16.63 -4.67
C VAL A 61 23.91 -17.33 -3.33
N ILE A 62 23.38 -18.55 -3.14
CA ILE A 62 23.74 -19.41 -2.00
C ILE A 62 24.64 -20.53 -2.50
N ARG A 63 25.82 -20.66 -1.89
CA ARG A 63 26.74 -21.76 -2.13
C ARG A 63 26.43 -22.94 -1.20
N ALA A 64 26.59 -24.16 -1.69
CA ALA A 64 26.23 -25.38 -0.97
C ALA A 64 27.30 -26.49 -1.07
N GLY A 65 27.34 -27.34 -0.04
CA GLY A 65 28.28 -28.45 0.10
C GLY A 65 29.52 -28.08 0.93
N LYS A 66 30.28 -29.08 1.40
CA LYS A 66 31.46 -28.87 2.26
C LYS A 66 32.52 -27.94 1.66
N ARG A 67 32.70 -27.99 0.34
CA ARG A 67 33.63 -27.15 -0.43
C ARG A 67 32.96 -25.95 -1.10
N GLU A 68 31.66 -25.73 -0.87
CA GLU A 68 30.89 -24.60 -1.40
C GLU A 68 30.90 -24.41 -2.94
N THR A 69 31.20 -25.46 -3.70
CA THR A 69 31.33 -25.36 -5.16
C THR A 69 29.99 -25.22 -5.88
N LYS A 70 28.88 -25.64 -5.25
CA LYS A 70 27.55 -25.68 -5.89
C LYS A 70 26.80 -24.36 -5.65
N GLN A 71 26.43 -23.64 -6.71
CA GLN A 71 25.87 -22.28 -6.63
C GLN A 71 24.45 -22.14 -7.23
N TRP A 72 23.74 -23.27 -7.35
CA TRP A 72 22.45 -23.33 -8.04
C TRP A 72 21.29 -22.70 -7.24
N LYS A 73 21.45 -22.58 -5.91
CA LYS A 73 20.45 -22.00 -5.01
C LYS A 73 20.50 -20.47 -5.01
N ARG A 74 19.33 -19.84 -4.88
CA ARG A 74 19.13 -18.38 -4.84
C ARG A 74 18.28 -18.02 -3.63
N MET A 75 18.69 -16.98 -2.89
CA MET A 75 17.89 -16.35 -1.85
C MET A 75 17.21 -15.12 -2.42
N ILE A 76 15.91 -14.97 -2.18
CA ILE A 76 15.20 -13.73 -2.50
C ILE A 76 15.47 -12.72 -1.37
N THR A 77 16.00 -11.56 -1.74
CA THR A 77 16.40 -10.47 -0.80
C THR A 77 15.30 -9.44 -0.58
N LYS A 78 14.34 -9.36 -1.51
CA LYS A 78 13.21 -8.44 -1.45
C LYS A 78 12.03 -9.06 -0.70
N VAL A 79 11.11 -8.20 -0.27
CA VAL A 79 9.89 -8.64 0.44
C VAL A 79 9.05 -9.51 -0.47
N THR A 80 8.54 -10.61 0.08
CA THR A 80 7.73 -11.59 -0.65
C THR A 80 6.38 -11.79 0.03
N PHE A 81 5.36 -12.03 -0.78
CA PHE A 81 4.09 -12.56 -0.30
C PHE A 81 4.08 -14.08 -0.46
N VAL A 82 3.49 -14.75 0.51
CA VAL A 82 3.36 -16.20 0.56
C VAL A 82 1.95 -16.51 1.04
N GLY A 83 1.21 -17.36 0.32
CA GLY A 83 -0.18 -17.70 0.68
C GLY A 83 -0.28 -18.45 2.02
N GLN A 84 -1.46 -18.40 2.65
CA GLN A 84 -1.70 -18.96 3.99
C GLN A 84 -1.35 -20.47 4.10
N GLY A 85 -1.52 -21.25 3.04
CA GLY A 85 -1.21 -22.68 3.00
C GLY A 85 0.22 -23.03 2.57
N PHE A 86 1.19 -22.11 2.63
CA PHE A 86 2.52 -22.36 2.09
C PHE A 86 3.36 -23.27 2.98
N THR A 87 3.71 -24.43 2.42
CA THR A 87 4.71 -25.35 2.98
C THR A 87 5.99 -25.29 2.15
N ARG A 88 7.15 -25.24 2.83
CA ARG A 88 8.45 -25.26 2.14
C ARG A 88 8.64 -26.59 1.40
N LYS A 89 9.23 -26.52 0.21
CA LYS A 89 9.70 -27.71 -0.50
C LYS A 89 10.93 -28.29 0.21
N PRO A 90 11.21 -29.59 0.07
CA PRO A 90 12.43 -30.17 0.64
C PRO A 90 13.68 -29.41 0.16
N PRO A 91 14.70 -29.20 1.03
CA PRO A 91 15.86 -28.37 0.71
C PRO A 91 16.65 -28.80 -0.52
N LYS A 92 16.53 -30.06 -0.95
CA LYS A 92 17.18 -30.59 -2.15
C LYS A 92 16.53 -30.09 -3.45
N TYR A 93 15.25 -29.76 -3.43
CA TYR A 93 14.48 -29.31 -4.60
C TYR A 93 14.14 -27.80 -4.55
N GLU A 94 14.33 -27.16 -3.41
CA GLU A 94 14.16 -25.71 -3.27
C GLU A 94 15.36 -24.96 -3.87
N ARG A 95 15.17 -24.41 -5.07
CA ARG A 95 16.14 -23.52 -5.73
C ARG A 95 16.04 -22.09 -5.22
N PHE A 96 14.82 -21.57 -5.10
CA PHE A 96 14.55 -20.19 -4.67
C PHE A 96 14.03 -20.17 -3.24
N SER A 97 14.87 -19.70 -2.32
CA SER A 97 14.52 -19.59 -0.91
C SER A 97 13.87 -18.24 -0.62
N ARG A 98 12.66 -18.29 -0.07
CA ARG A 98 11.93 -17.13 0.47
C ARG A 98 12.08 -17.11 2.00
N PRO A 99 13.01 -16.35 2.58
CA PRO A 99 13.24 -16.35 4.03
C PRO A 99 12.00 -15.83 4.77
N THR A 100 11.69 -16.42 5.93
CA THR A 100 10.46 -16.11 6.70
C THR A 100 10.39 -14.67 7.16
N GLY A 101 11.53 -14.07 7.55
CA GLY A 101 11.58 -12.65 7.94
C GLY A 101 11.27 -11.64 6.83
N LEU A 102 11.27 -12.08 5.56
CA LEU A 102 10.87 -11.26 4.41
C LEU A 102 9.48 -11.61 3.88
N ARG A 103 8.73 -12.49 4.57
CA ARG A 103 7.36 -12.82 4.20
C ARG A 103 6.41 -11.85 4.90
N ARG A 104 5.63 -11.11 4.12
CA ARG A 104 4.51 -10.33 4.65
C ARG A 104 3.22 -11.10 4.45
N ASN A 105 2.40 -11.12 5.49
CA ASN A 105 1.02 -11.57 5.41
C ASN A 105 0.16 -10.34 5.14
N ILE A 106 -0.84 -10.50 4.28
CA ILE A 106 -1.98 -9.59 4.14
C ILE A 106 -3.16 -10.30 4.80
#